data_AF-A0A2T2V9G4-F1
#
_entry.id   AF-A0A2T2V9G4-F1
#
_cell.length_a   1.000
_cell.length_b   1.000
_cell.length_c   1.000
_cell.angle_alpha   90.00
_cell.angle_beta   90.00
_cell.angle_gamma   90.00
#
_symmetry.space_group_name_H-M   'P 1'
#
loop_
_entity.id
_entity.type
_entity.pdbx_description
1 polymer ?
#
loop_
_entity_poly.entity_id
_entity_poly.type
_entity_poly.pdbx_seq_one_letter_code
_entity_poly.pdbx_strand_id
1 'polypeptide(L)'
;MILGGEKEKRKEGKGWTNEADRVFGKAGGDIPSVEETYRRKGDPPQGRPPVVALLQTKTVSRAVHQYLDYLRRIMEEGTDRGDRTGTGTRSRFGAQMRFDLAEGFPLVTTKRVWFRGVAEELLWMLRGETNIRPLVRRGVSIWTDWPLRRYREETGHTDMSQEPFEERIAEDEDFAERWGDLGPVYGRQWRAFSGKEGQSVDQIERALRLIRETPESRRIVVSAWNPPQLEAMALPPCHTLFQFYVADDRLSCQVYQRSADSFLGVPFNLASYALLTHLVADQTDLAPGELVWTGGDCHIYRNHFDQVREQIARDPLPLPRLHLERTPEAVADYRFADFTVENYNHHSALRAPIAV
;
A
#
# COMPACT_ATOMS: atom_id res chain seq x y z
N MET A 1 -37.43 -59.33 20.26
CA MET A 1 -36.57 -59.39 21.46
C MET A 1 -36.25 -57.95 21.85
N ILE A 2 -37.10 -57.28 22.60
CA ILE A 2 -37.25 -57.33 24.08
C ILE A 2 -36.04 -56.73 24.80
N LEU A 3 -36.25 -55.48 25.26
CA LEU A 3 -35.80 -54.79 26.51
C LEU A 3 -34.29 -54.64 26.73
N GLY A 4 -33.72 -53.56 27.28
CA GLY A 4 -34.16 -52.38 28.03
C GLY A 4 -32.87 -51.84 28.69
N GLY A 5 -32.62 -50.54 28.78
CA GLY A 5 -33.08 -49.73 29.90
C GLY A 5 -32.07 -48.61 30.23
N GLU A 6 -32.65 -47.44 30.46
CA GLU A 6 -32.18 -46.12 30.90
C GLU A 6 -30.96 -46.02 31.85
N LYS A 7 -30.18 -44.93 31.72
CA LYS A 7 -30.31 -43.74 32.60
C LYS A 7 -29.39 -42.57 32.23
N GLU A 8 -30.02 -41.41 32.14
CA GLU A 8 -29.47 -40.06 32.22
C GLU A 8 -28.46 -39.87 33.38
N LYS A 9 -27.34 -39.19 33.10
CA LYS A 9 -26.72 -38.24 34.04
C LYS A 9 -26.08 -37.08 33.27
N ARG A 10 -26.68 -35.90 33.43
CA ARG A 10 -26.03 -34.59 33.20
C ARG A 10 -24.72 -34.54 33.98
N LYS A 11 -23.64 -34.06 33.36
CA LYS A 11 -22.48 -33.51 34.06
C LYS A 11 -22.22 -32.10 33.56
N GLU A 12 -22.26 -31.19 34.51
CA GLU A 12 -21.97 -29.78 34.41
C GLU A 12 -20.47 -29.53 34.18
N GLY A 13 -20.20 -28.46 33.43
CA GLY A 13 -19.23 -27.41 33.76
C GLY A 13 -17.79 -27.79 34.07
N LYS A 14 -16.89 -27.51 33.12
CA LYS A 14 -15.64 -26.77 33.42
C LYS A 14 -15.36 -25.81 32.27
N GLY A 15 -15.59 -24.53 32.56
CA GLY A 15 -15.23 -23.42 31.69
C GLY A 15 -13.71 -23.31 31.57
N TRP A 16 -13.28 -22.94 30.37
CA TRP A 16 -11.91 -22.50 30.12
C TRP A 16 -11.75 -21.12 30.77
N THR A 17 -11.07 -21.08 31.91
CA THR A 17 -10.72 -19.84 32.59
C THR A 17 -9.65 -19.11 31.79
N ASN A 18 -9.95 -17.87 31.41
CA ASN A 18 -9.03 -16.94 30.77
C ASN A 18 -7.79 -16.72 31.64
N GLU A 19 -6.63 -16.97 31.06
CA GLU A 19 -5.30 -16.69 31.61
C GLU A 19 -4.95 -15.19 31.50
N ALA A 20 -5.93 -14.31 31.70
CA ALA A 20 -5.81 -12.85 31.64
C ALA A 20 -6.03 -12.18 33.02
N ASP A 21 -6.59 -12.89 34.01
CA ASP A 21 -6.96 -12.31 35.32
C ASP A 21 -5.87 -12.47 36.40
N ARG A 22 -4.63 -12.83 36.03
CA ARG A 22 -3.51 -12.99 36.99
C ARG A 22 -2.51 -11.84 37.02
N VAL A 23 -2.71 -10.78 36.25
CA VAL A 23 -1.72 -9.68 36.13
C VAL A 23 -2.18 -8.35 36.74
N PHE A 24 -3.47 -8.19 37.07
CA PHE A 24 -3.96 -6.93 37.66
C PHE A 24 -4.54 -7.16 39.05
N GLY A 25 -3.72 -6.86 40.05
CA GLY A 25 -4.11 -6.79 41.45
C GLY A 25 -5.20 -5.73 41.66
N LYS A 26 -6.17 -6.09 42.50
CA LYS A 26 -7.23 -5.22 43.00
C LYS A 26 -6.63 -3.95 43.63
N ALA A 27 -6.98 -2.80 43.08
CA ALA A 27 -6.99 -1.53 43.80
C ALA A 27 -8.38 -0.92 43.61
N GLY A 28 -9.19 -1.02 44.66
CA GLY A 28 -10.44 -0.28 44.77
C GLY A 28 -10.16 1.17 45.12
N GLY A 29 -10.85 2.08 44.44
CA GLY A 29 -10.86 3.50 44.71
C GLY A 29 -11.99 4.14 43.92
N ASP A 30 -12.88 4.83 44.62
CA ASP A 30 -14.09 5.47 44.09
C ASP A 30 -13.80 6.47 42.98
N ILE A 31 -14.52 6.38 41.86
CA ILE A 31 -14.49 7.36 40.76
C ILE A 31 -15.78 8.19 40.85
N PRO A 32 -15.72 9.50 41.16
CA PRO A 32 -16.90 10.36 41.12
C PRO A 32 -17.39 10.62 39.69
N SER A 33 -18.71 10.75 39.55
CA SER A 33 -19.46 10.91 38.31
C SER A 33 -19.22 12.23 37.58
N VAL A 34 -19.45 12.17 36.28
CA VAL A 34 -19.50 13.25 35.30
C VAL A 34 -20.64 14.22 35.62
N GLU A 35 -20.34 15.49 35.95
CA GLU A 35 -21.13 16.67 35.55
C GLU A 35 -20.47 18.00 35.97
N GLU A 36 -20.72 19.03 35.14
CA GLU A 36 -20.58 20.48 35.39
C GLU A 36 -19.19 21.12 35.56
N THR A 37 -18.76 21.89 34.54
CA THR A 37 -18.87 23.37 34.58
C THR A 37 -18.46 24.04 33.26
N TYR A 38 -19.43 24.65 32.56
CA TYR A 38 -19.20 25.71 31.58
C TYR A 38 -19.51 27.07 32.22
N ARG A 39 -18.53 27.98 32.27
CA ARG A 39 -18.63 29.44 31.97
C ARG A 39 -17.46 30.22 32.59
N ARG A 40 -16.76 31.00 31.77
CA ARG A 40 -16.66 32.46 31.93
C ARG A 40 -16.29 33.13 30.61
N LYS A 41 -17.05 34.18 30.29
CA LYS A 41 -16.86 35.14 29.20
C LYS A 41 -15.60 35.98 29.44
N GLY A 42 -14.87 36.27 28.37
CA GLY A 42 -13.90 37.36 28.27
C GLY A 42 -13.67 37.63 26.78
N ASP A 43 -13.88 38.87 26.34
CA ASP A 43 -13.71 39.29 24.94
C ASP A 43 -12.28 39.05 24.44
N PRO A 44 -12.07 38.77 23.14
CA PRO A 44 -10.75 38.44 22.61
C PRO A 44 -9.91 39.70 22.37
N PRO A 45 -8.58 39.66 22.61
CA PRO A 45 -7.70 40.74 22.19
C PRO A 45 -7.58 40.75 20.65
N GLN A 46 -7.65 41.95 20.08
CA GLN A 46 -7.44 42.22 18.67
C GLN A 46 -6.05 41.77 18.22
N GLY A 47 -5.97 41.12 17.05
CA GLY A 47 -4.72 40.96 16.31
C GLY A 47 -4.01 39.60 16.38
N ARG A 48 -4.73 38.48 16.46
CA ARG A 48 -4.15 37.16 16.11
C ARG A 48 -4.53 36.80 14.67
N PRO A 49 -3.58 36.32 13.84
CA PRO A 49 -3.92 35.75 12.55
C PRO A 49 -4.92 34.59 12.76
N PRO A 50 -5.81 34.30 11.80
CA PRO A 50 -6.82 33.27 11.98
C PRO A 50 -6.13 31.96 12.36
N VAL A 51 -6.57 31.34 13.47
CA VAL A 51 -6.08 30.05 13.96
C VAL A 51 -6.11 28.98 12.86
N VAL A 52 -6.99 29.15 11.86
CA VAL A 52 -7.10 28.30 10.65
C VAL A 52 -5.81 28.29 9.81
N ALA A 53 -5.10 29.41 9.65
CA ALA A 53 -3.87 29.48 8.86
C ALA A 53 -2.66 28.87 9.59
N LEU A 54 -2.63 28.95 10.92
CA LEU A 54 -1.56 28.37 11.74
C LEU A 54 -1.72 26.85 11.96
N LEU A 55 -2.94 26.32 11.82
CA LEU A 55 -3.19 24.89 11.86
C LEU A 55 -2.78 24.23 10.53
N GLN A 56 -3.08 24.85 9.39
CA GLN A 56 -2.67 24.33 8.08
C GLN A 56 -1.15 24.24 7.91
N THR A 57 -0.37 25.12 8.54
CA THR A 57 1.11 25.09 8.47
C THR A 57 1.76 23.97 9.29
N LYS A 58 1.08 23.45 10.33
CA LYS A 58 1.59 22.30 11.11
C LYS A 58 1.26 20.95 10.49
N THR A 59 0.13 20.85 9.80
CA THR A 59 -0.36 19.58 9.21
C THR A 59 0.46 19.14 7.99
N VAL A 60 1.00 20.09 7.23
CA VAL A 60 1.90 19.87 6.06
C VAL A 60 3.14 19.01 6.42
N SER A 61 3.54 18.99 7.70
CA SER A 61 4.79 18.40 8.14
C SER A 61 4.73 16.87 8.31
N ARG A 62 3.76 16.32 9.05
CA ARG A 62 3.96 14.98 9.64
C ARG A 62 4.15 13.84 8.63
N ALA A 63 3.33 13.78 7.59
CA ALA A 63 3.37 12.69 6.60
C ALA A 63 4.72 12.60 5.87
N VAL A 64 5.18 13.70 5.26
CA VAL A 64 6.44 13.71 4.50
C VAL A 64 7.63 13.65 5.46
N HIS A 65 7.58 14.31 6.62
CA HIS A 65 8.67 14.24 7.60
C HIS A 65 8.88 12.81 8.09
N GLN A 66 7.82 12.04 8.27
CA GLN A 66 7.93 10.64 8.68
C GLN A 66 8.65 9.77 7.64
N TYR A 67 8.40 10.01 6.35
CA TYR A 67 9.16 9.36 5.27
C TYR A 67 10.63 9.80 5.27
N LEU A 68 10.91 11.09 5.48
CA LEU A 68 12.30 11.57 5.57
C LEU A 68 13.03 11.03 6.80
N ASP A 69 12.36 10.93 7.95
CA ASP A 69 12.89 10.33 9.18
C ASP A 69 13.14 8.84 8.99
N TYR A 70 12.26 8.15 8.27
CA TYR A 70 12.47 6.77 7.83
C TYR A 70 13.75 6.63 6.99
N LEU A 71 13.98 7.52 6.01
CA LEU A 71 15.22 7.52 5.22
C LEU A 71 16.46 7.82 6.07
N ARG A 72 16.40 8.86 6.93
CA ARG A 72 17.49 9.21 7.86
C ARG A 72 17.88 8.02 8.73
N ARG A 73 16.88 7.35 9.30
CA ARG A 73 17.06 6.16 10.13
C ARG A 73 17.75 5.02 9.40
N ILE A 74 17.46 4.77 8.12
CA ILE A 74 18.21 3.77 7.35
C ILE A 74 19.63 4.25 7.12
N MET A 75 19.83 5.51 6.75
CA MET A 75 21.16 6.07 6.48
C MET A 75 22.08 6.09 7.72
N GLU A 76 21.54 6.34 8.90
CA GLU A 76 22.30 6.51 10.16
C GLU A 76 22.44 5.21 10.95
N GLU A 77 21.37 4.42 11.04
CA GLU A 77 21.30 3.24 11.91
C GLU A 77 21.27 1.91 11.12
N GLY A 78 21.26 1.97 9.78
CA GLY A 78 21.19 0.78 8.93
C GLY A 78 22.51 0.03 8.84
N THR A 79 22.41 -1.27 8.57
CA THR A 79 23.56 -2.16 8.36
C THR A 79 23.86 -2.26 6.86
N ASP A 80 25.13 -2.07 6.49
CA ASP A 80 25.57 -2.29 5.11
C ASP A 80 25.59 -3.78 4.79
N ARG A 81 24.95 -4.18 3.69
CA ARG A 81 24.82 -5.57 3.24
C ARG A 81 25.16 -5.68 1.75
N GLY A 82 25.61 -6.86 1.34
CA GLY A 82 25.52 -7.24 -0.07
C GLY A 82 24.06 -7.50 -0.44
N ASP A 83 23.75 -7.50 -1.74
CA ASP A 83 22.40 -7.76 -2.24
C ASP A 83 22.45 -8.52 -3.57
N ARG A 84 21.29 -8.98 -4.05
CA ARG A 84 21.17 -9.81 -5.26
C ARG A 84 21.64 -9.12 -6.54
N THR A 85 21.64 -7.78 -6.60
CA THR A 85 22.05 -7.00 -7.79
C THR A 85 23.55 -6.69 -7.77
N GLY A 86 24.27 -6.98 -6.67
CA GLY A 86 25.69 -6.67 -6.51
C GLY A 86 26.01 -5.20 -6.23
N THR A 87 25.02 -4.32 -6.12
CA THR A 87 25.19 -2.88 -5.84
C THR A 87 25.59 -2.64 -4.38
N GLY A 88 25.12 -3.49 -3.48
CA GLY A 88 25.13 -3.31 -2.04
C GLY A 88 24.01 -2.36 -1.58
N THR A 89 23.55 -2.58 -0.35
CA THR A 89 22.52 -1.77 0.28
C THR A 89 22.93 -1.37 1.69
N ARG A 90 22.27 -0.35 2.23
CA ARG A 90 22.16 -0.10 3.66
C ARG A 90 20.72 -0.37 4.08
N SER A 91 20.50 -1.23 5.07
CA SER A 91 19.14 -1.66 5.40
C SER A 91 18.83 -1.77 6.89
N ARG A 92 17.54 -1.69 7.19
CA ARG A 92 16.92 -1.98 8.49
C ARG A 92 15.81 -2.99 8.31
N PHE A 93 15.63 -3.85 9.30
CA PHE A 93 14.53 -4.82 9.32
C PHE A 93 13.41 -4.33 10.24
N GLY A 94 12.25 -4.05 9.67
CA GLY A 94 11.10 -3.51 10.39
C GLY A 94 11.05 -1.99 10.36
N ALA A 95 9.97 -1.45 9.81
CA ALA A 95 9.58 -0.05 9.96
C ALA A 95 8.06 0.05 9.84
N GLN A 96 7.45 1.07 10.46
CA GLN A 96 6.04 1.38 10.25
C GLN A 96 5.85 2.88 10.08
N MET A 97 5.01 3.24 9.11
CA MET A 97 4.59 4.58 8.81
C MET A 97 3.05 4.68 8.79
N ARG A 98 2.49 5.83 9.17
CA ARG A 98 1.05 6.13 9.20
C ARG A 98 0.78 7.48 8.55
N PHE A 99 -0.21 7.51 7.66
CA PHE A 99 -0.63 8.68 6.89
C PHE A 99 -2.14 8.85 7.02
N ASP A 100 -2.59 9.96 7.63
CA ASP A 100 -4.01 10.31 7.66
C ASP A 100 -4.41 10.89 6.29
N LEU A 101 -5.27 10.18 5.56
CA LEU A 101 -5.66 10.56 4.21
C LEU A 101 -6.61 11.77 4.18
N ALA A 102 -7.13 12.19 5.33
CA ALA A 102 -7.87 13.46 5.43
C ALA A 102 -6.94 14.69 5.38
N GLU A 103 -5.65 14.55 5.73
CA GLU A 103 -4.67 15.63 5.72
C GLU A 103 -4.16 15.95 4.30
N GLY A 104 -4.24 14.98 3.38
CA GLY A 104 -3.82 15.11 1.99
C GLY A 104 -3.42 13.77 1.39
N PHE A 105 -3.25 13.73 0.06
CA PHE A 105 -2.81 12.54 -0.65
C PHE A 105 -1.28 12.39 -0.52
N PRO A 106 -0.74 11.24 -0.05
CA PRO A 106 0.67 11.10 0.32
C PRO A 106 1.62 10.91 -0.87
N LEU A 107 1.54 11.81 -1.86
CA LEU A 107 2.62 12.04 -2.82
C LEU A 107 3.69 12.88 -2.13
N VAL A 108 4.87 12.30 -1.92
CA VAL A 108 5.99 13.04 -1.33
C VAL A 108 6.30 14.28 -2.17
N THR A 109 6.61 15.38 -1.49
CA THR A 109 6.81 16.69 -2.12
C THR A 109 8.29 17.08 -2.20
N THR A 110 9.17 16.37 -1.49
CA THR A 110 10.63 16.57 -1.56
C THR A 110 11.27 16.04 -2.84
N LYS A 111 10.51 15.36 -3.70
CA LYS A 111 10.84 15.09 -5.10
C LYS A 111 9.57 14.81 -5.89
N ARG A 112 9.63 14.93 -7.21
CA ARG A 112 8.53 14.54 -8.10
C ARG A 112 8.28 13.04 -8.05
N VAL A 113 7.02 12.64 -7.86
CA VAL A 113 6.51 11.28 -8.07
C VAL A 113 5.62 11.27 -9.31
N TRP A 114 5.77 10.27 -10.16
CA TRP A 114 5.00 10.16 -11.40
C TRP A 114 3.64 9.48 -11.15
N PHE A 115 2.63 10.28 -10.80
CA PHE A 115 1.30 9.78 -10.43
C PHE A 115 0.60 8.96 -11.53
N ARG A 116 0.81 9.30 -12.81
CA ARG A 116 0.21 8.53 -13.91
C ARG A 116 0.66 7.08 -13.91
N GLY A 117 1.95 6.82 -13.67
CA GLY A 117 2.45 5.46 -13.51
C GLY A 117 1.80 4.74 -12.34
N VAL A 118 1.65 5.42 -11.19
CA VAL A 118 1.01 4.88 -9.98
C VAL A 118 -0.42 4.43 -10.27
N ALA A 119 -1.21 5.32 -10.87
CA ALA A 119 -2.61 5.06 -11.16
C ALA A 119 -2.79 3.94 -12.19
N GLU A 120 -2.07 3.99 -13.31
CA GLU A 120 -2.20 3.00 -14.38
C GLU A 120 -1.72 1.61 -13.93
N GLU A 121 -0.66 1.51 -13.13
CA GLU A 121 -0.22 0.24 -12.53
C GLU A 121 -1.28 -0.32 -11.58
N LEU A 122 -1.82 0.49 -10.68
CA LEU A 122 -2.85 0.04 -9.75
C LEU A 122 -4.10 -0.45 -10.49
N LEU A 123 -4.54 0.29 -11.51
CA LEU A 123 -5.69 -0.10 -12.33
C LEU A 123 -5.44 -1.42 -13.07
N TRP A 124 -4.23 -1.62 -13.59
CA TRP A 124 -3.81 -2.89 -14.21
C TRP A 124 -3.89 -4.06 -13.22
N MET A 125 -3.42 -3.88 -11.97
CA MET A 125 -3.57 -4.89 -10.91
C MET A 125 -5.04 -5.14 -10.55
N LEU A 126 -5.85 -4.07 -10.41
CA LEU A 126 -7.27 -4.18 -10.10
C LEU A 126 -8.06 -4.89 -11.21
N ARG A 127 -7.63 -4.79 -12.47
CA ARG A 127 -8.24 -5.53 -13.59
C ARG A 127 -7.79 -7.00 -13.67
N GLY A 128 -6.86 -7.41 -12.81
CA GLY A 128 -6.35 -8.77 -12.81
C GLY A 128 -5.36 -9.06 -13.95
N GLU A 129 -4.87 -8.02 -14.61
CA GLU A 129 -3.95 -8.14 -15.75
C GLU A 129 -2.56 -8.59 -15.27
N THR A 130 -1.87 -9.39 -16.10
CA THR A 130 -0.48 -9.84 -15.87
C THR A 130 0.45 -9.57 -17.05
N ASN A 131 -0.11 -9.20 -18.20
CA ASN A 131 0.63 -8.83 -19.39
C ASN A 131 0.92 -7.32 -19.40
N ILE A 132 2.15 -6.92 -19.79
CA ILE A 132 2.55 -5.50 -19.80
C ILE A 132 1.95 -4.71 -20.97
N ARG A 133 1.36 -5.34 -22.00
CA ARG A 133 0.86 -4.66 -23.21
C ARG A 133 -0.07 -3.48 -22.91
N PRO A 134 -1.05 -3.57 -22.00
CA PRO A 134 -1.92 -2.44 -21.66
C PRO A 134 -1.16 -1.31 -20.95
N LEU A 135 -0.11 -1.61 -20.19
CA LEU A 135 0.75 -0.61 -19.55
C LEU A 135 1.59 0.13 -20.60
N VAL A 136 2.27 -0.61 -21.48
CA VAL A 136 3.11 -0.04 -22.54
C VAL A 136 2.30 0.83 -23.49
N ARG A 137 1.08 0.40 -23.88
CA ARG A 137 0.15 1.22 -24.69
C ARG A 137 -0.25 2.53 -24.02
N ARG A 138 -0.14 2.63 -22.70
CA ARG A 138 -0.39 3.85 -21.92
C ARG A 138 0.91 4.60 -21.61
N GLY A 139 2.04 4.16 -22.13
CA GLY A 139 3.36 4.77 -21.89
C GLY A 139 3.92 4.45 -20.50
N VAL A 140 3.55 3.31 -19.92
CA VAL A 140 4.04 2.83 -18.62
C VAL A 140 4.98 1.65 -18.82
N SER A 141 6.25 1.87 -18.52
CA SER A 141 7.36 0.95 -18.82
C SER A 141 7.98 0.29 -17.56
N ILE A 142 7.40 0.52 -16.38
CA ILE A 142 8.01 0.14 -15.09
C ILE A 142 8.15 -1.38 -14.88
N TRP A 143 7.54 -2.19 -15.74
CA TRP A 143 7.55 -3.66 -15.70
C TRP A 143 8.33 -4.29 -16.87
N THR A 144 8.92 -3.51 -17.77
CA THR A 144 9.49 -4.03 -19.01
C THR A 144 10.77 -4.85 -18.81
N ASP A 145 11.57 -4.53 -17.80
CA ASP A 145 12.89 -5.15 -17.60
C ASP A 145 12.84 -6.67 -17.43
N TRP A 146 11.82 -7.20 -16.76
CA TRP A 146 11.66 -8.64 -16.53
C TRP A 146 11.32 -9.43 -17.80
N PRO A 147 10.26 -9.11 -18.56
CA PRO A 147 9.93 -9.81 -19.79
C PRO A 147 11.00 -9.59 -20.88
N LEU A 148 11.63 -8.41 -20.94
CA LEU A 148 12.75 -8.17 -21.84
C LEU A 148 13.96 -9.06 -21.52
N ARG A 149 14.28 -9.22 -20.23
CA ARG A 149 15.34 -10.15 -19.79
C ARG A 149 15.03 -11.57 -20.24
N ARG A 150 13.82 -12.06 -19.96
CA ARG A 150 13.34 -13.39 -20.40
C ARG A 150 13.43 -13.55 -21.92
N TYR A 151 12.98 -12.56 -22.68
CA TYR A 151 13.07 -12.56 -24.13
C TYR A 151 14.51 -12.71 -24.63
N ARG A 152 15.45 -11.93 -24.08
CA ARG A 152 16.87 -11.99 -24.46
C ARG A 152 17.48 -13.35 -24.12
N GLU A 153 17.18 -13.90 -22.94
CA GLU A 153 17.69 -15.19 -22.47
C GLU A 153 17.16 -16.36 -23.31
N GLU A 154 15.86 -16.38 -23.64
CA GLU A 154 15.25 -17.49 -24.38
C GLU A 154 15.48 -17.44 -25.90
N THR A 155 15.63 -16.24 -26.48
CA THR A 155 15.79 -16.08 -27.94
C THR A 155 17.23 -15.88 -28.39
N GLY A 156 18.13 -15.46 -27.49
CA GLY A 156 19.50 -15.08 -27.83
C GLY A 156 19.65 -13.69 -28.47
N HIS A 157 18.55 -12.95 -28.70
CA HIS A 157 18.57 -11.58 -29.23
C HIS A 157 18.96 -10.55 -28.16
N THR A 158 20.21 -10.63 -27.71
CA THR A 158 20.75 -9.81 -26.62
C THR A 158 20.87 -8.32 -26.95
N ASP A 159 20.78 -7.95 -28.22
CA ASP A 159 20.91 -6.60 -28.76
C ASP A 159 19.59 -5.78 -28.73
N MET A 160 18.43 -6.45 -28.62
CA MET A 160 17.14 -5.74 -28.55
C MET A 160 17.08 -4.86 -27.31
N SER A 161 16.97 -3.55 -27.47
CA SER A 161 16.79 -2.58 -26.38
C SER A 161 15.32 -2.49 -25.93
N GLN A 162 15.08 -1.72 -24.87
CA GLN A 162 13.75 -1.61 -24.24
C GLN A 162 12.70 -1.02 -25.19
N GLU A 163 13.02 0.06 -25.91
CA GLU A 163 12.07 0.78 -26.75
C GLU A 163 11.54 -0.08 -27.94
N PRO A 164 12.38 -0.75 -28.76
CA PRO A 164 11.89 -1.66 -29.80
C PRO A 164 11.12 -2.87 -29.25
N PHE A 165 11.47 -3.34 -28.06
CA PHE A 165 10.71 -4.41 -27.40
C PHE A 165 9.31 -3.92 -27.01
N GLU A 166 9.21 -2.72 -26.41
CA GLU A 166 7.94 -2.10 -26.04
C GLU A 166 7.06 -1.81 -27.25
N GLU A 167 7.63 -1.25 -28.32
CA GLU A 167 6.91 -1.04 -29.59
C GLU A 167 6.31 -2.34 -30.10
N ARG A 168 7.09 -3.42 -30.12
CA ARG A 168 6.61 -4.71 -30.58
C ARG A 168 5.55 -5.30 -29.66
N ILE A 169 5.70 -5.19 -28.33
CA ILE A 169 4.64 -5.57 -27.38
C ILE A 169 3.35 -4.78 -27.64
N ALA A 170 3.44 -3.49 -27.95
CA ALA A 170 2.26 -2.64 -28.18
C ALA A 170 1.52 -3.01 -29.47
N GLU A 171 2.25 -3.35 -30.53
CA GLU A 171 1.73 -3.54 -31.89
C GLU A 171 1.37 -4.99 -32.22
N ASP A 172 2.18 -5.96 -31.79
CA ASP A 172 2.07 -7.38 -32.14
C ASP A 172 1.44 -8.17 -30.97
N GLU A 173 0.22 -8.66 -31.17
CA GLU A 173 -0.54 -9.40 -30.15
C GLU A 173 0.09 -10.73 -29.79
N ASP A 174 0.55 -11.49 -30.79
CA ASP A 174 1.17 -12.80 -30.57
C ASP A 174 2.52 -12.64 -29.85
N PHE A 175 3.26 -11.58 -30.20
CA PHE A 175 4.49 -11.24 -29.49
C PHE A 175 4.20 -10.84 -28.03
N ALA A 176 3.17 -10.02 -27.81
CA ALA A 176 2.76 -9.63 -26.48
C ALA A 176 2.30 -10.81 -25.63
N GLU A 177 1.48 -11.71 -26.17
CA GLU A 177 1.02 -12.90 -25.45
C GLU A 177 2.20 -13.77 -25.00
N ARG A 178 3.18 -13.95 -25.89
CA ARG A 178 4.35 -14.78 -25.60
C ARG A 178 5.33 -14.11 -24.64
N TRP A 179 5.63 -12.84 -24.83
CA TRP A 179 6.77 -12.17 -24.18
C TRP A 179 6.37 -11.15 -23.12
N GLY A 180 5.16 -10.60 -23.19
CA GLY A 180 4.68 -9.56 -22.28
C GLY A 180 4.12 -10.06 -20.94
N ASP A 181 3.84 -11.36 -20.79
CA ASP A 181 3.31 -11.91 -19.53
C ASP A 181 4.40 -12.00 -18.45
N LEU A 182 4.04 -11.55 -17.25
CA LEU A 182 4.85 -11.58 -16.03
C LEU A 182 4.58 -12.81 -15.16
N GLY A 183 3.65 -13.66 -15.58
CA GLY A 183 3.17 -14.80 -14.79
C GLY A 183 2.18 -14.35 -13.72
N PRO A 184 1.96 -15.14 -12.66
CA PRO A 184 0.88 -14.90 -11.70
C PRO A 184 1.26 -13.82 -10.67
N VAL A 185 1.55 -12.60 -11.12
CA VAL A 185 1.88 -11.43 -10.29
C VAL A 185 0.62 -10.82 -9.63
N TYR A 186 0.71 -9.59 -9.12
CA TYR A 186 -0.31 -8.95 -8.27
C TYR A 186 -1.73 -9.07 -8.80
N GLY A 187 -1.99 -8.72 -10.07
CA GLY A 187 -3.35 -8.77 -10.63
C GLY A 187 -3.97 -10.16 -10.54
N ARG A 188 -3.21 -11.19 -10.93
CA ARG A 188 -3.63 -12.59 -10.79
C ARG A 188 -3.92 -12.95 -9.34
N GLN A 189 -3.03 -12.58 -8.42
CA GLN A 189 -3.24 -12.91 -7.00
C GLN A 189 -4.44 -12.18 -6.41
N TRP A 190 -4.69 -10.93 -6.80
CA TRP A 190 -5.79 -10.14 -6.25
C TRP A 190 -7.16 -10.54 -6.80
N ARG A 191 -7.25 -10.84 -8.09
CA ARG A 191 -8.53 -11.08 -8.79
C ARG A 191 -8.82 -12.55 -9.10
N ALA A 192 -7.81 -13.41 -9.08
CA ALA A 192 -7.94 -14.83 -9.43
C ALA A 192 -6.93 -15.72 -8.67
N PHE A 193 -6.92 -15.59 -7.33
CA PHE A 193 -6.01 -16.34 -6.46
C PHE A 193 -6.27 -17.85 -6.58
N SER A 194 -5.26 -18.61 -7.00
CA SER A 194 -5.37 -20.06 -7.19
C SER A 194 -5.40 -20.80 -5.84
N GLY A 195 -6.49 -21.51 -5.60
CA GLY A 195 -6.69 -22.41 -4.46
C GLY A 195 -6.52 -23.90 -4.82
N LYS A 196 -6.96 -24.78 -3.92
CA LYS A 196 -6.97 -26.23 -4.17
C LYS A 196 -7.98 -26.58 -5.27
N GLU A 197 -7.75 -27.70 -5.97
CA GLU A 197 -8.72 -28.30 -6.90
C GLU A 197 -9.25 -27.33 -7.98
N GLY A 198 -8.39 -26.42 -8.46
CA GLY A 198 -8.77 -25.46 -9.51
C GLY A 198 -9.62 -24.29 -9.02
N GLN A 199 -9.84 -24.14 -7.71
CA GLN A 199 -10.52 -22.97 -7.15
C GLN A 199 -9.79 -21.68 -7.52
N SER A 200 -10.57 -20.64 -7.80
CA SER A 200 -10.09 -19.27 -8.01
C SER A 200 -10.86 -18.33 -7.10
N VAL A 201 -10.16 -17.44 -6.40
CA VAL A 201 -10.77 -16.48 -5.47
C VAL A 201 -10.44 -15.07 -5.91
N ASP A 202 -11.49 -14.28 -6.18
CA ASP A 202 -11.36 -12.83 -6.28
C ASP A 202 -11.33 -12.24 -4.87
N GLN A 203 -10.12 -11.88 -4.41
CA GLN A 203 -9.89 -11.36 -3.07
C GLN A 203 -10.35 -9.91 -2.94
N ILE A 204 -10.32 -9.11 -4.01
CA ILE A 204 -10.78 -7.72 -4.02
C ILE A 204 -12.30 -7.66 -3.89
N GLU A 205 -13.03 -8.45 -4.68
CA GLU A 205 -14.49 -8.51 -4.57
C GLU A 205 -14.94 -9.07 -3.22
N ARG A 206 -14.20 -10.05 -2.69
CA ARG A 206 -14.42 -10.54 -1.32
C ARG A 206 -14.21 -9.44 -0.28
N ALA A 207 -13.17 -8.61 -0.42
CA ALA A 207 -12.92 -7.50 0.49
C ALA A 207 -14.03 -6.45 0.41
N LEU A 208 -14.44 -6.02 -0.79
CA LEU A 208 -15.55 -5.09 -1.00
C LEU A 208 -16.85 -5.60 -0.38
N ARG A 209 -17.17 -6.88 -0.60
CA ARG A 209 -18.35 -7.51 0.01
C ARG A 209 -18.28 -7.48 1.55
N LEU A 210 -17.14 -7.86 2.13
CA LEU A 210 -16.96 -7.85 3.58
C LEU A 210 -17.08 -6.43 4.15
N ILE A 211 -16.56 -5.41 3.47
CA ILE A 211 -16.68 -4.02 3.90
C ILE A 211 -18.16 -3.59 3.93
N ARG A 212 -18.94 -3.94 2.89
CA ARG A 212 -20.36 -3.57 2.80
C ARG A 212 -21.25 -4.33 3.78
N GLU A 213 -20.99 -5.63 3.96
CA GLU A 213 -21.88 -6.53 4.70
C GLU A 213 -21.45 -6.75 6.16
N THR A 214 -20.17 -6.61 6.48
CA THR A 214 -19.60 -6.92 7.80
C THR A 214 -18.38 -6.04 8.10
N PRO A 215 -18.51 -4.71 8.11
CA PRO A 215 -17.39 -3.75 8.15
C PRO A 215 -16.44 -3.93 9.34
N GLU A 216 -16.94 -4.43 10.48
CA GLU A 216 -16.16 -4.72 11.69
C GLU A 216 -15.30 -5.99 11.60
N SER A 217 -15.38 -6.71 10.46
CA SER A 217 -14.62 -7.92 10.21
C SER A 217 -13.12 -7.66 10.33
N ARG A 218 -12.46 -8.45 11.18
CA ARG A 218 -10.99 -8.45 11.32
C ARG A 218 -10.30 -9.31 10.26
N ARG A 219 -11.02 -9.65 9.18
CA ARG A 219 -10.60 -10.62 8.14
C ARG A 219 -10.67 -10.05 6.73
N ILE A 220 -10.75 -8.72 6.58
CA ILE A 220 -10.77 -8.04 5.29
C ILE A 220 -9.31 -7.96 4.78
N VAL A 221 -8.80 -9.08 4.28
CA VAL A 221 -7.40 -9.28 3.94
C VAL A 221 -7.27 -9.73 2.48
N VAL A 222 -6.28 -9.18 1.79
CA VAL A 222 -5.86 -9.61 0.44
C VAL A 222 -4.38 -9.98 0.50
N SER A 223 -4.04 -11.16 -0.03
CA SER A 223 -2.65 -11.66 -0.08
C SER A 223 -2.18 -11.80 -1.51
N ALA A 224 -1.00 -11.25 -1.83
CA ALA A 224 -0.28 -11.55 -3.06
C ALA A 224 0.71 -12.71 -2.89
N TRP A 225 0.89 -13.22 -1.67
CA TRP A 225 1.85 -14.27 -1.39
C TRP A 225 1.25 -15.67 -1.58
N ASN A 226 1.56 -16.29 -2.71
CA ASN A 226 1.13 -17.63 -3.07
C ASN A 226 2.35 -18.56 -3.17
N PRO A 227 2.73 -19.27 -2.08
CA PRO A 227 3.99 -20.03 -2.02
C PRO A 227 4.18 -21.03 -3.18
N PRO A 228 3.16 -21.82 -3.59
CA PRO A 228 3.27 -22.70 -4.76
C PRO A 228 3.59 -22.02 -6.10
N GLN A 229 3.35 -20.71 -6.23
CA GLN A 229 3.49 -19.98 -7.51
C GLN A 229 4.69 -19.02 -7.53
N LEU A 230 5.45 -18.87 -6.44
CA LEU A 230 6.50 -17.85 -6.34
C LEU A 230 7.56 -17.97 -7.45
N GLU A 231 7.97 -19.19 -7.79
CA GLU A 231 8.97 -19.46 -8.83
C GLU A 231 8.46 -19.21 -10.26
N ALA A 232 7.13 -19.13 -10.44
CA ALA A 232 6.52 -18.83 -11.74
C ALA A 232 6.34 -17.32 -11.97
N MET A 233 6.59 -16.49 -10.96
CA MET A 233 6.45 -15.04 -11.05
C MET A 233 7.73 -14.41 -11.55
N ALA A 234 7.64 -13.48 -12.51
CA ALA A 234 8.78 -12.69 -12.96
C ALA A 234 9.50 -11.97 -11.81
N LEU A 235 8.72 -11.52 -10.81
CA LEU A 235 9.22 -11.02 -9.54
C LEU A 235 8.25 -11.43 -8.42
N PRO A 236 8.71 -12.15 -7.38
CA PRO A 236 7.89 -12.41 -6.21
C PRO A 236 7.40 -11.10 -5.56
N PRO A 237 6.10 -10.97 -5.22
CA PRO A 237 5.50 -9.74 -4.68
C PRO A 237 6.28 -9.11 -3.53
N CYS A 238 6.67 -7.85 -3.68
CA CYS A 238 7.25 -7.04 -2.61
C CYS A 238 6.17 -6.66 -1.59
N HIS A 239 4.96 -6.33 -2.05
CA HIS A 239 3.79 -6.14 -1.19
C HIS A 239 3.10 -7.48 -0.98
N THR A 240 3.31 -8.07 0.18
CA THR A 240 2.93 -9.46 0.45
C THR A 240 1.44 -9.59 0.74
N LEU A 241 0.90 -8.67 1.53
CA LEU A 241 -0.51 -8.62 1.91
C LEU A 241 -0.91 -7.22 2.34
N PHE A 242 -2.20 -6.95 2.32
CA PHE A 242 -2.80 -5.78 2.96
C PHE A 242 -4.13 -6.12 3.61
N GLN A 243 -4.49 -5.33 4.62
CA GLN A 243 -5.70 -5.49 5.42
C GLN A 243 -6.45 -4.16 5.47
N PHE A 244 -7.76 -4.21 5.24
CA PHE A 244 -8.65 -3.07 5.47
C PHE A 244 -9.23 -3.10 6.88
N TYR A 245 -9.61 -1.92 7.36
CA TYR A 245 -10.25 -1.70 8.64
C TYR A 245 -11.28 -0.58 8.51
N VAL A 246 -12.51 -0.80 9.00
CA VAL A 246 -13.57 0.21 9.01
C VAL A 246 -13.85 0.60 10.45
N ALA A 247 -13.85 1.90 10.72
CA ALA A 247 -14.31 2.49 11.96
C ALA A 247 -14.74 3.93 11.72
N ASP A 248 -15.77 4.39 12.44
CA ASP A 248 -16.29 5.77 12.37
C ASP A 248 -16.56 6.24 10.93
N ASP A 249 -17.19 5.39 10.11
CA ASP A 249 -17.46 5.60 8.68
C ASP A 249 -16.22 5.92 7.82
N ARG A 250 -15.03 5.50 8.30
CA ARG A 250 -13.75 5.66 7.61
C ARG A 250 -13.10 4.31 7.31
N LEU A 251 -12.60 4.17 6.08
CA LEU A 251 -11.83 3.01 5.62
C LEU A 251 -10.33 3.27 5.71
N SER A 252 -9.63 2.48 6.52
CA SER A 252 -8.17 2.45 6.60
C SER A 252 -7.59 1.22 5.92
N CYS A 253 -6.34 1.31 5.48
CA CYS A 253 -5.61 0.19 4.87
C CYS A 253 -4.22 0.05 5.51
N GLN A 254 -3.86 -1.17 5.89
CA GLN A 254 -2.50 -1.51 6.29
C GLN A 254 -1.86 -2.43 5.27
N VAL A 255 -0.68 -2.08 4.76
CA VAL A 255 0.12 -2.92 3.87
C VAL A 255 1.36 -3.46 4.57
N TYR A 256 1.67 -4.74 4.34
CA TYR A 256 2.97 -5.32 4.69
C TYR A 256 3.82 -5.53 3.43
N GLN A 257 4.94 -4.84 3.36
CA GLN A 257 5.90 -4.87 2.28
C GLN A 257 7.19 -5.56 2.74
N ARG A 258 7.40 -6.82 2.33
CA ARG A 258 8.57 -7.62 2.77
C ARG A 258 9.92 -7.03 2.37
N SER A 259 9.95 -6.26 1.28
CA SER A 259 11.16 -5.69 0.68
C SER A 259 10.85 -4.33 0.08
N ALA A 260 11.58 -3.31 0.51
CA ALA A 260 11.29 -1.92 0.19
C ALA A 260 12.55 -1.17 -0.24
N ASP A 261 12.68 -0.94 -1.56
CA ASP A 261 13.55 0.12 -2.07
C ASP A 261 12.99 1.44 -1.55
N SER A 262 13.70 1.99 -0.57
CA SER A 262 13.25 3.13 0.21
C SER A 262 13.29 4.43 -0.56
N PHE A 263 14.17 4.52 -1.56
CA PHE A 263 14.34 5.74 -2.34
C PHE A 263 13.40 5.74 -3.55
N LEU A 264 13.48 4.75 -4.44
CA LEU A 264 12.66 4.75 -5.65
C LEU A 264 11.27 4.16 -5.42
N GLY A 265 11.20 3.02 -4.72
CA GLY A 265 9.98 2.22 -4.59
C GLY A 265 8.96 2.80 -3.61
N VAL A 266 9.37 3.07 -2.36
CA VAL A 266 8.44 3.45 -1.27
C VAL A 266 7.56 4.65 -1.62
N PRO A 267 8.05 5.78 -2.18
CA PRO A 267 7.18 6.89 -2.58
C PRO A 267 6.07 6.48 -3.56
N PHE A 268 6.39 5.60 -4.51
CA PHE A 268 5.43 5.07 -5.47
C PHE A 268 4.42 4.14 -4.78
N ASN A 269 4.90 3.29 -3.87
CA ASN A 269 4.08 2.34 -3.13
C ASN A 269 3.09 3.03 -2.17
N LEU A 270 3.53 4.09 -1.48
CA LEU A 270 2.67 4.90 -0.62
C LEU A 270 1.51 5.52 -1.42
N ALA A 271 1.81 6.11 -2.58
CA ALA A 271 0.78 6.67 -3.46
C ALA A 271 -0.17 5.59 -4.00
N SER A 272 0.34 4.41 -4.36
CA SER A 272 -0.46 3.30 -4.87
C SER A 272 -1.45 2.77 -3.82
N TYR A 273 -1.00 2.49 -2.60
CA TYR A 273 -1.89 2.00 -1.53
C TYR A 273 -2.80 3.09 -0.98
N ALA A 274 -2.40 4.36 -0.99
CA ALA A 274 -3.30 5.46 -0.70
C ALA A 274 -4.42 5.54 -1.74
N LEU A 275 -4.08 5.49 -3.04
CA LEU A 275 -5.08 5.48 -4.11
C LEU A 275 -6.02 4.28 -3.97
N LEU A 276 -5.50 3.07 -3.75
CA LEU A 276 -6.32 1.88 -3.48
C LEU A 276 -7.30 2.11 -2.33
N THR A 277 -6.85 2.72 -1.24
CA THR A 277 -7.69 3.04 -0.09
C THR A 277 -8.81 4.01 -0.47
N HIS A 278 -8.51 5.05 -1.24
CA HIS A 278 -9.52 5.97 -1.78
C HIS A 278 -10.54 5.26 -2.68
N LEU A 279 -10.10 4.40 -3.60
CA LEU A 279 -11.00 3.69 -4.52
C LEU A 279 -11.92 2.73 -3.77
N VAL A 280 -11.39 1.97 -2.80
CA VAL A 280 -12.22 1.05 -2.01
C VAL A 280 -13.19 1.81 -1.12
N ALA A 281 -12.77 2.94 -0.53
CA ALA A 281 -13.65 3.81 0.25
C ALA A 281 -14.80 4.36 -0.60
N ASP A 282 -14.49 4.88 -1.79
CA ASP A 282 -15.48 5.38 -2.76
C ASP A 282 -16.48 4.29 -3.19
N GLN A 283 -15.99 3.08 -3.49
CA GLN A 283 -16.81 1.93 -3.86
C GLN A 283 -17.69 1.38 -2.72
N THR A 284 -17.47 1.84 -1.49
CA THR A 284 -18.18 1.35 -0.31
C THR A 284 -18.87 2.46 0.48
N ASP A 285 -18.97 3.67 -0.10
CA ASP A 285 -19.61 4.84 0.51
C ASP A 285 -19.00 5.20 1.89
N LEU A 286 -17.67 5.10 1.99
CA LEU A 286 -16.89 5.44 3.18
C LEU A 286 -15.93 6.59 2.89
N ALA A 287 -15.55 7.31 3.94
CA ALA A 287 -14.47 8.28 3.84
C ALA A 287 -13.08 7.60 3.96
N PRO A 288 -12.03 8.10 3.30
CA PRO A 288 -10.67 7.61 3.52
C PRO A 288 -10.20 7.86 4.98
N GLY A 289 -9.68 6.81 5.60
CA GLY A 289 -9.09 6.77 6.94
C GLY A 289 -7.57 6.97 6.89
N GLU A 290 -6.83 6.04 7.50
CA GLU A 290 -5.37 6.03 7.48
C GLU A 290 -4.81 5.01 6.48
N LEU A 291 -3.70 5.35 5.83
CA LEU A 291 -2.77 4.37 5.27
C LEU A 291 -1.70 4.04 6.32
N VAL A 292 -1.55 2.77 6.66
CA VAL A 292 -0.48 2.24 7.50
C VAL A 292 0.46 1.40 6.65
N TRP A 293 1.69 1.83 6.48
CA TRP A 293 2.71 1.10 5.75
C TRP A 293 3.64 0.38 6.72
N THR A 294 3.84 -0.92 6.55
CA THR A 294 4.77 -1.72 7.34
C THR A 294 5.82 -2.36 6.42
N GLY A 295 7.09 -2.09 6.66
CA GLY A 295 8.22 -2.61 5.90
C GLY A 295 8.96 -3.75 6.62
N GLY A 296 9.36 -4.77 5.85
CA GLY A 296 10.30 -5.83 6.24
C GLY A 296 11.74 -5.36 6.05
N ASP A 297 12.41 -5.83 4.98
CA ASP A 297 13.76 -5.35 4.60
C ASP A 297 13.67 -3.97 3.91
N CYS A 298 13.88 -2.93 4.71
CA CYS A 298 13.84 -1.53 4.32
C CYS A 298 15.24 -1.06 3.94
N HIS A 299 15.50 -0.88 2.65
CA HIS A 299 16.86 -0.69 2.15
C HIS A 299 17.01 0.51 1.23
N ILE A 300 18.21 1.07 1.21
CA ILE A 300 18.67 2.09 0.26
C ILE A 300 19.86 1.50 -0.48
N TYR A 301 19.82 1.50 -1.82
CA TYR A 301 20.97 1.09 -2.62
C TYR A 301 22.12 2.08 -2.47
N ARG A 302 23.36 1.57 -2.44
CA ARG A 302 24.55 2.42 -2.23
C ARG A 302 24.67 3.54 -3.27
N ASN A 303 24.31 3.27 -4.52
CA ASN A 303 24.30 4.24 -5.61
C ASN A 303 23.16 5.28 -5.52
N HIS A 304 22.34 5.24 -4.48
CA HIS A 304 21.28 6.23 -4.20
C HIS A 304 21.58 7.12 -2.99
N PHE A 305 22.71 6.93 -2.30
CA PHE A 305 23.00 7.62 -1.04
C PHE A 305 23.04 9.15 -1.19
N ASP A 306 23.62 9.67 -2.26
CA ASP A 306 23.71 11.12 -2.46
C ASP A 306 22.34 11.74 -2.74
N GLN A 307 21.52 11.08 -3.56
CA GLN A 307 20.14 11.50 -3.82
C GLN A 307 19.28 11.44 -2.56
N VAL A 308 19.48 10.44 -1.70
CA VAL A 308 18.80 10.36 -0.40
C VAL A 308 19.21 11.52 0.50
N ARG A 309 20.52 11.83 0.60
CA ARG A 309 21.00 12.97 1.39
C ARG A 309 20.41 14.28 0.90
N GLU A 310 20.38 14.48 -0.42
CA GLU A 310 19.75 15.65 -1.03
C GLU A 310 18.25 15.71 -0.70
N GLN A 311 17.53 14.60 -0.83
CA GLN A 311 16.10 14.56 -0.52
C GLN A 311 15.80 14.87 0.96
N ILE A 312 16.61 14.33 1.87
CA ILE A 312 16.50 14.54 3.33
C ILE A 312 16.69 16.02 3.72
N ALA A 313 17.49 16.76 2.96
CA ALA A 313 17.79 18.17 3.21
C ALA A 313 16.73 19.14 2.67
N ARG A 314 15.75 18.66 1.88
CA ARG A 314 14.69 19.49 1.31
C ARG A 314 13.53 19.67 2.29
N ASP A 315 13.06 20.90 2.42
CA ASP A 315 11.86 21.22 3.19
C ASP A 315 10.60 20.66 2.49
N PRO A 316 9.76 19.86 3.17
CA PRO A 316 8.50 19.40 2.62
C PRO A 316 7.55 20.55 2.25
N LEU A 317 6.91 20.44 1.09
CA LEU A 317 5.81 21.31 0.66
C LEU A 317 4.46 20.68 1.02
N PRO A 318 3.35 21.46 1.01
CA PRO A 318 2.01 20.95 1.26
C PRO A 318 1.64 19.74 0.40
N LEU A 319 1.00 18.75 1.02
CA LEU A 319 0.47 17.59 0.29
C LEU A 319 -0.60 18.03 -0.72
N PRO A 320 -0.67 17.36 -1.89
CA PRO A 320 -1.78 17.56 -2.81
C PRO A 320 -3.09 16.97 -2.27
N ARG A 321 -4.19 17.26 -2.95
CA ARG A 321 -5.47 16.57 -2.76
C ARG A 321 -5.76 15.68 -3.96
N LEU A 322 -6.29 14.48 -3.69
CA LEU A 322 -6.84 13.60 -4.71
C LEU A 322 -8.35 13.85 -4.80
N HIS A 323 -8.84 14.06 -6.01
CA HIS A 323 -10.25 14.10 -6.33
C HIS A 323 -10.60 12.94 -7.28
N LEU A 324 -11.70 12.25 -7.00
CA LEU A 324 -12.26 11.23 -7.89
C LEU A 324 -13.42 11.88 -8.67
N GLU A 325 -13.31 11.95 -9.99
CA GLU A 325 -14.28 12.64 -10.84
C GLU A 325 -15.62 11.90 -10.95
N ARG A 326 -15.60 10.59 -10.70
CA ARG A 326 -16.78 9.73 -10.70
C ARG A 326 -16.54 8.45 -9.91
N THR A 327 -17.63 7.80 -9.55
CA THR A 327 -17.67 6.44 -9.00
C THR A 327 -18.24 5.49 -10.08
N PRO A 328 -17.43 4.63 -10.73
CA PRO A 328 -17.92 3.57 -11.60
C PRO A 328 -18.67 2.47 -10.83
N GLU A 329 -19.39 1.61 -11.56
CA GLU A 329 -20.09 0.45 -10.99
C GLU A 329 -19.15 -0.55 -10.31
N ALA A 330 -17.98 -0.83 -10.91
CA ALA A 330 -16.98 -1.72 -10.34
C ALA A 330 -15.62 -1.02 -10.15
N VAL A 331 -14.87 -1.46 -9.14
CA VAL A 331 -13.52 -0.94 -8.84
C VAL A 331 -12.51 -1.14 -9.98
N ALA A 332 -12.74 -2.10 -10.88
CA ALA A 332 -11.90 -2.32 -12.06
C ALA A 332 -12.15 -1.30 -13.19
N ASP A 333 -13.29 -0.61 -13.16
CA ASP A 333 -13.76 0.26 -14.23
C ASP A 333 -13.31 1.72 -14.08
N TYR A 334 -12.55 2.04 -13.03
CA TYR A 334 -11.83 3.30 -12.96
C TYR A 334 -10.81 3.39 -14.11
N ARG A 335 -10.57 4.62 -14.54
CA ARG A 335 -9.66 5.02 -15.62
C ARG A 335 -8.81 6.17 -15.10
N PHE A 336 -7.64 6.36 -15.70
CA PHE A 336 -6.76 7.48 -15.30
C PHE A 336 -7.45 8.85 -15.34
N ALA A 337 -8.38 9.06 -16.29
CA ALA A 337 -9.15 10.30 -16.41
C ALA A 337 -10.11 10.56 -15.25
N ASP A 338 -10.36 9.56 -14.38
CA ASP A 338 -11.22 9.70 -13.20
C ASP A 338 -10.45 10.28 -12.01
N PHE A 339 -9.16 10.60 -12.16
CA PHE A 339 -8.29 11.08 -11.08
C PHE A 339 -7.75 12.48 -11.37
N THR A 340 -8.02 13.40 -10.45
CA THR A 340 -7.39 14.72 -10.44
C THR A 340 -6.54 14.86 -9.19
N VAL A 341 -5.26 15.21 -9.36
CA VAL A 341 -4.36 15.56 -8.26
C VAL A 341 -4.18 17.06 -8.25
N GLU A 342 -4.80 17.72 -7.28
CA GLU A 342 -4.79 19.17 -7.15
C GLU A 342 -3.65 19.63 -6.24
N ASN A 343 -3.08 20.79 -6.57
CA ASN A 343 -2.08 21.47 -5.75
C ASN A 343 -0.80 20.65 -5.48
N TYR A 344 -0.40 19.76 -6.41
CA TYR A 344 0.85 19.01 -6.27
C TYR A 344 2.08 19.86 -6.58
N ASN A 345 2.49 20.64 -5.58
CA ASN A 345 3.76 21.36 -5.59
C ASN A 345 4.87 20.45 -5.06
N HIS A 346 5.96 20.32 -5.80
CA HIS A 346 7.07 19.45 -5.43
C HIS A 346 8.42 20.05 -5.83
N HIS A 347 9.48 19.63 -5.14
CA HIS A 347 10.85 19.90 -5.54
C HIS A 347 11.22 19.15 -6.84
N SER A 348 12.33 19.53 -7.47
CA SER A 348 12.81 18.92 -8.71
C SER A 348 12.96 17.39 -8.59
N ALA A 349 12.83 16.68 -9.70
CA ALA A 349 13.01 15.24 -9.72
C ALA A 349 14.46 14.87 -9.34
N LEU A 350 14.62 13.80 -8.56
CA LEU A 350 15.91 13.20 -8.24
C LEU A 350 16.04 11.92 -9.05
N ARG A 351 16.99 11.89 -9.99
CA ARG A 351 17.22 10.72 -10.85
C ARG A 351 18.20 9.77 -10.15
N ALA A 352 17.86 8.48 -10.14
CA ALA A 352 18.76 7.43 -9.69
C ALA A 352 18.59 6.19 -10.58
N PRO A 353 19.67 5.44 -10.84
CA PRO A 353 19.60 4.23 -11.64
C PRO A 353 18.81 3.13 -10.90
N ILE A 354 17.99 2.38 -11.63
CA ILE A 354 17.32 1.19 -11.08
C ILE A 354 18.38 0.10 -10.84
N ALA A 355 18.29 -0.57 -9.69
CA ALA A 355 19.12 -1.74 -9.39
C ALA A 355 18.40 -3.01 -9.90
N VAL A 356 18.92 -3.62 -10.96
CA VAL A 356 18.33 -4.77 -11.67
C VAL A 356 19.04 -6.08 -11.41
#